data_AF-A0A3L7W9Y4-F1
#
_entry.id   AF-A0A3L7W9Y4-F1
#
_cell.length_a   1.000
_cell.length_b   1.000
_cell.length_c   1.000
_cell.angle_alpha   90.00
_cell.angle_beta   90.00
_cell.angle_gamma   90.00
#
_symmetry.space_group_name_H-M   'P 1'
#
loop_
_entity.id
_entity.type
_entity.pdbx_description
1 polymer ?
#
loop_
_entity_poly.entity_id
_entity_poly.type
_entity_poly.pdbx_seq_one_letter_code
_entity_poly.pdbx_strand_id
1 'polypeptide(L)'
;TYEPVLSPQSLESRSVSAEDVRDILGALDVLHWVQPQTLLICAALAEAFEADRVGGEGRPEPRDTTDRERTHLATPLHLVALDVEPLPTIAAMLQLDEAPELYRTAAEWPAYLEAAWGELQHFPAYPPLRRRARALYYYARSSARFLAQPLEANAETLAARGVPAEAIALARATVEDALPMLATMVMHCAALRAALGVADHEVVRPA
;
A
#
# COMPACT_ATOMS: atom_id res chain seq x y z
N THR A 1 19.79 -9.43 2.50
CA THR A 1 18.75 -8.57 3.11
C THR A 1 18.76 -7.25 2.37
N TYR A 2 17.65 -6.52 2.28
CA TYR A 2 17.70 -5.15 1.77
C TYR A 2 18.29 -4.27 2.87
N GLU A 3 19.30 -3.49 2.54
CA GLU A 3 19.96 -2.54 3.45
C GLU A 3 19.87 -1.17 2.80
N PRO A 4 19.09 -0.23 3.37
CA PRO A 4 18.89 1.07 2.77
C PRO A 4 20.20 1.86 2.76
N VAL A 5 20.51 2.51 1.64
CA VAL A 5 21.61 3.48 1.55
C VAL A 5 21.22 4.79 2.24
N LEU A 6 19.95 5.15 2.15
CA LEU A 6 19.39 6.30 2.84
C LEU A 6 19.35 6.06 4.36
N SER A 7 19.75 7.07 5.12
CA SER A 7 19.70 7.11 6.59
C SER A 7 19.26 8.49 7.10
N PRO A 8 18.76 8.62 8.35
CA PRO A 8 18.43 9.92 8.92
C PRO A 8 19.60 10.92 8.88
N GLN A 9 20.83 10.44 9.13
CA GLN A 9 22.05 11.26 9.06
C GLN A 9 22.32 11.76 7.64
N SER A 10 22.04 10.95 6.62
CA SER A 10 22.18 11.38 5.22
C SER A 10 21.13 12.41 4.81
N LEU A 11 19.96 12.43 5.46
CA LEU A 11 18.89 13.38 5.20
C LEU A 11 19.17 14.76 5.82
N GLU A 12 19.84 14.82 6.97
CA GLU A 12 20.30 16.10 7.57
C GLU A 12 21.19 16.87 6.60
N SER A 13 22.06 16.18 5.86
CA SER A 13 22.93 16.78 4.85
C SER A 13 22.17 17.35 3.64
N ARG A 14 20.87 17.03 3.52
CA ARG A 14 19.95 17.47 2.46
C ARG A 14 18.90 18.47 2.98
N SER A 15 19.14 19.07 4.15
CA SER A 15 18.25 20.05 4.77
C SER A 15 16.85 19.52 5.14
N VAL A 16 16.70 18.21 5.29
CA VAL A 16 15.49 17.62 5.91
C VAL A 16 15.68 17.70 7.42
N SER A 17 14.80 18.43 8.10
CA SER A 17 14.93 18.65 9.54
C SER A 17 14.51 17.42 10.34
N ALA A 18 14.90 17.36 11.61
CA ALA A 18 14.44 16.29 12.51
C ALA A 18 12.92 16.31 12.73
N GLU A 19 12.28 17.48 12.57
CA GLU A 19 10.82 17.59 12.59
C GLU A 19 10.21 16.98 11.32
N ASP A 20 10.74 17.32 10.15
CA ASP A 20 10.32 16.71 8.88
C ASP A 20 10.46 15.18 8.92
N VAL A 21 11.57 14.65 9.46
CA VAL A 21 11.76 13.20 9.59
C VAL A 21 10.65 12.57 10.44
N ARG A 22 10.21 13.23 11.53
CA ARG A 22 9.11 12.73 12.35
C ARG A 22 7.79 12.76 11.60
N ASP A 23 7.53 13.83 10.85
CA ASP A 23 6.28 14.00 10.11
C ASP A 23 6.19 13.02 8.93
N ILE A 24 7.29 12.85 8.18
CA ILE A 24 7.44 11.83 7.14
C ILE A 24 7.16 10.45 7.72
N LEU A 25 7.78 10.12 8.86
CA LEU A 25 7.57 8.82 9.49
C LEU A 25 6.11 8.62 9.92
N GLY A 26 5.47 9.65 10.47
CA GLY A 26 4.05 9.63 10.80
C GLY A 26 3.18 9.33 9.58
N ALA A 27 3.46 9.97 8.44
CA ALA A 27 2.74 9.73 7.18
C ALA A 27 2.96 8.30 6.66
N LEU A 28 4.20 7.82 6.68
CA LEU A 28 4.55 6.45 6.26
C LEU A 28 3.95 5.38 7.16
N ASP A 29 3.83 5.63 8.46
CA ASP A 29 3.18 4.73 9.40
C ASP A 29 1.69 4.58 9.08
N VAL A 30 0.99 5.67 8.74
CA VAL A 30 -0.41 5.59 8.28
C VAL A 30 -0.51 4.76 7.00
N LEU A 31 0.34 5.01 6.01
CA LEU A 31 0.34 4.28 4.75
C LEU A 31 0.67 2.79 4.95
N HIS A 32 1.67 2.48 5.78
CA HIS A 32 2.04 1.10 6.07
C HIS A 32 0.97 0.38 6.91
N TRP A 33 0.14 1.10 7.66
CA TRP A 33 -1.05 0.55 8.30
C TRP A 33 -2.22 0.32 7.32
N VAL A 34 -2.49 1.24 6.39
CA VAL A 34 -3.64 1.18 5.45
C VAL A 34 -3.39 0.27 4.23
N GLN A 35 -2.19 0.30 3.65
CA GLN A 35 -1.91 -0.40 2.39
C GLN A 35 -2.12 -1.93 2.47
N PRO A 36 -1.73 -2.64 3.54
CA PRO A 36 -2.03 -4.08 3.66
C PRO A 36 -3.53 -4.37 3.74
N GLN A 37 -4.32 -3.48 4.34
CA GLN A 37 -5.78 -3.62 4.42
C GLN A 37 -6.41 -3.43 3.04
N THR A 38 -5.97 -2.41 2.30
CA THR A 38 -6.39 -2.16 0.91
C THR A 38 -6.02 -3.33 0.00
N LEU A 39 -4.80 -3.85 0.14
CA LEU A 39 -4.34 -5.05 -0.57
C LEU A 39 -5.24 -6.25 -0.30
N LEU A 40 -5.65 -6.49 0.96
CA LEU A 40 -6.54 -7.59 1.34
C LEU A 40 -7.95 -7.42 0.76
N ILE A 41 -8.49 -6.19 0.78
CA ILE A 41 -9.80 -5.88 0.20
C ILE A 41 -9.78 -6.13 -1.31
N CYS A 42 -8.79 -5.60 -2.03
CA CYS A 42 -8.64 -5.83 -3.48
C CYS A 42 -8.43 -7.31 -3.79
N ALA A 43 -7.65 -8.03 -2.96
CA ALA A 43 -7.46 -9.46 -3.14
C ALA A 43 -8.78 -10.24 -2.98
N ALA A 44 -9.60 -9.88 -1.98
CA ALA A 44 -10.90 -10.50 -1.79
C ALA A 44 -11.88 -10.19 -2.90
N LEU A 45 -11.88 -8.97 -3.44
CA LEU A 45 -12.66 -8.62 -4.62
C LEU A 45 -12.22 -9.43 -5.85
N ALA A 46 -10.91 -9.55 -6.08
CA ALA A 46 -10.36 -10.35 -7.16
C ALA A 46 -10.76 -11.82 -7.08
N GLU A 47 -10.76 -12.41 -5.88
CA GLU A 47 -11.26 -13.77 -5.66
C GLU A 47 -12.79 -13.86 -5.84
N ALA A 48 -13.54 -12.87 -5.36
CA ALA A 48 -15.00 -12.88 -5.39
C ALA A 48 -15.57 -12.67 -6.80
N PHE A 49 -14.80 -12.14 -7.75
CA PHE A 49 -15.20 -12.13 -9.16
C PHE A 49 -15.22 -13.53 -9.79
N GLU A 50 -14.40 -14.45 -9.28
CA GLU A 50 -14.20 -15.81 -9.83
C GLU A 50 -14.92 -16.91 -9.04
N ALA A 51 -15.42 -16.60 -7.85
CA ALA A 51 -16.09 -17.53 -6.97
C ALA A 51 -17.44 -16.98 -6.52
N ASP A 52 -18.40 -17.87 -6.25
CA ASP A 52 -19.72 -17.46 -5.76
C ASP A 52 -19.65 -16.72 -4.43
N ARG A 53 -18.65 -17.06 -3.61
CA ARG A 53 -18.47 -16.51 -2.27
C ARG A 53 -17.01 -16.60 -1.82
N VAL A 54 -16.51 -15.52 -1.22
CA VAL A 54 -15.18 -15.44 -0.60
C VAL A 54 -15.30 -14.89 0.81
N GLY A 55 -14.59 -15.47 1.78
CA GLY A 55 -14.63 -15.01 3.17
C GLY A 55 -15.63 -15.79 4.04
N GLY A 56 -15.77 -15.37 5.28
CA GLY A 56 -16.62 -15.98 6.29
C GLY A 56 -15.91 -16.92 7.26
N GLU A 57 -14.59 -17.13 7.13
CA GLU A 57 -13.79 -17.89 8.10
C GLU A 57 -13.18 -17.00 9.21
N GLY A 58 -13.32 -15.68 9.10
CA GLY A 58 -12.85 -14.72 10.10
C GLY A 58 -13.73 -14.63 11.34
N ARG A 59 -13.21 -13.99 12.40
CA ARG A 59 -14.01 -13.67 13.60
C ARG A 59 -14.99 -12.54 13.28
N PRO A 60 -16.31 -12.73 13.49
CA PRO A 60 -17.31 -11.72 13.19
C PRO A 60 -17.31 -10.57 14.20
N GLU A 61 -16.83 -10.79 15.41
CA GLU A 61 -16.78 -9.76 16.44
C GLU A 61 -15.73 -8.68 16.07
N PRO A 62 -16.12 -7.40 16.06
CA PRO A 62 -15.15 -6.33 15.87
C PRO A 62 -14.15 -6.36 17.02
N ARG A 63 -12.87 -6.22 16.69
CA ARG A 63 -11.82 -6.01 17.71
C ARG A 63 -11.85 -4.56 18.20
N ASP A 64 -11.38 -4.37 19.42
CA ASP A 64 -11.17 -3.03 19.95
C ASP A 64 -10.12 -2.26 19.14
N THR A 65 -10.38 -0.99 18.92
CA THR A 65 -9.40 -0.06 18.35
C THR A 65 -8.32 0.22 19.38
N THR A 66 -7.07 0.06 18.99
CA THR A 66 -5.91 0.36 19.83
C THR A 66 -5.60 1.86 19.84
N ASP A 67 -4.81 2.33 20.82
CA ASP A 67 -4.35 3.73 20.84
C ASP A 67 -3.53 4.08 19.60
N ARG A 68 -2.70 3.15 19.12
CA ARG A 68 -1.90 3.32 17.90
C ARG A 68 -2.77 3.58 16.68
N GLU A 69 -3.88 2.85 16.54
CA GLU A 69 -4.82 3.04 15.45
C GLU A 69 -5.59 4.34 15.56
N ARG A 70 -5.96 4.75 16.78
CA ARG A 70 -6.53 6.08 17.00
C ARG A 70 -5.58 7.17 16.55
N THR A 71 -4.28 7.02 16.82
CA THR A 71 -3.25 7.95 16.33
C THR A 71 -3.22 7.97 14.81
N HIS A 72 -3.14 6.81 14.13
CA HIS A 72 -3.12 6.75 12.66
C HIS A 72 -4.37 7.38 12.04
N LEU A 73 -5.56 7.12 12.61
CA LEU A 73 -6.82 7.73 12.15
C LEU A 73 -6.88 9.25 12.35
N ALA A 74 -6.13 9.79 13.31
CA ALA A 74 -6.04 11.21 13.58
C ALA A 74 -4.91 11.91 12.81
N THR A 75 -4.00 11.17 12.18
CA THR A 75 -2.89 11.72 11.40
C THR A 75 -3.38 12.11 10.00
N PRO A 76 -3.37 13.40 9.62
CA PRO A 76 -3.73 13.80 8.28
C PRO A 76 -2.68 13.35 7.27
N LEU A 77 -3.15 12.87 6.11
CA LEU A 77 -2.31 12.63 4.94
C LEU A 77 -2.57 13.73 3.91
N HIS A 78 -1.52 14.45 3.55
CA HIS A 78 -1.57 15.41 2.46
C HIS A 78 -1.08 14.74 1.18
N LEU A 79 -1.87 14.84 0.12
CA LEU A 79 -1.52 14.29 -1.20
C LEU A 79 -1.22 15.45 -2.15
N VAL A 80 0.06 15.59 -2.52
CA VAL A 80 0.48 16.58 -3.52
C VAL A 80 -0.23 16.31 -4.87
N ALA A 81 -0.49 17.39 -5.61
CA ALA A 81 -1.11 17.33 -6.93
C ALA A 81 -0.24 16.54 -7.92
N LEU A 82 -0.90 15.80 -8.83
CA LEU A 82 -0.26 14.82 -9.71
C LEU A 82 0.71 15.41 -10.73
N ASP A 83 0.56 16.69 -11.07
CA ASP A 83 1.36 17.42 -12.05
C ASP A 83 2.65 18.01 -11.48
N VAL A 84 2.89 17.84 -10.18
CA VAL A 84 4.11 18.32 -9.51
C VAL A 84 5.25 17.32 -9.69
N GLU A 85 6.38 17.77 -10.25
CA GLU A 85 7.59 16.93 -10.36
C GLU A 85 8.12 16.49 -8.97
N PRO A 86 8.62 15.25 -8.82
CA PRO A 86 8.86 14.25 -9.86
C PRO A 86 7.69 13.27 -10.12
N LEU A 87 6.44 13.57 -9.70
CA LEU A 87 5.34 12.60 -9.72
C LEU A 87 4.99 12.06 -11.11
N PRO A 88 4.88 12.86 -12.18
CA PRO A 88 4.65 12.33 -13.53
C PRO A 88 5.77 11.38 -13.98
N THR A 89 7.02 11.71 -13.64
CA THR A 89 8.19 10.87 -13.94
C THR A 89 8.11 9.53 -13.20
N ILE A 90 7.77 9.55 -11.91
CA ILE A 90 7.59 8.34 -11.10
C ILE A 90 6.48 7.45 -11.67
N ALA A 91 5.32 8.03 -12.01
CA ALA A 91 4.20 7.31 -12.60
C ALA A 91 4.61 6.61 -13.91
N ALA A 92 5.29 7.33 -14.81
CA ALA A 92 5.77 6.79 -16.07
C ALA A 92 6.78 5.64 -15.87
N MET A 93 7.71 5.77 -14.91
CA MET A 93 8.69 4.71 -14.59
C MET A 93 8.03 3.47 -13.98
N LEU A 94 6.94 3.64 -13.24
CA LEU A 94 6.12 2.56 -12.70
C LEU A 94 5.10 2.01 -13.72
N GLN A 95 5.00 2.61 -14.91
CA GLN A 95 4.02 2.28 -15.95
C GLN A 95 2.57 2.45 -15.46
N LEU A 96 2.32 3.54 -14.76
CA LEU A 96 1.02 3.93 -14.22
C LEU A 96 0.53 5.23 -14.84
N ASP A 97 -0.79 5.41 -14.88
CA ASP A 97 -1.41 6.68 -15.30
C ASP A 97 -1.16 7.80 -14.28
N GLU A 98 -1.11 7.44 -12.99
CA GLU A 98 -0.95 8.37 -11.88
C GLU A 98 0.08 7.86 -10.86
N ALA A 99 0.74 8.82 -10.19
CA ALA A 99 1.69 8.48 -9.13
C ALA A 99 0.95 7.92 -7.90
N PRO A 100 1.40 6.79 -7.33
CA PRO A 100 0.80 6.22 -6.11
C PRO A 100 0.77 7.21 -4.94
N GLU A 101 -0.22 7.08 -4.06
CA GLU A 101 -0.41 7.94 -2.89
C GLU A 101 0.84 8.01 -2.02
N LEU A 102 1.61 6.91 -1.94
CA LEU A 102 2.89 6.87 -1.24
C LEU A 102 3.85 7.99 -1.71
N TYR A 103 3.97 8.17 -3.02
CA TYR A 103 4.84 9.18 -3.60
C TYR A 103 4.24 10.56 -3.55
N ARG A 104 2.91 10.67 -3.69
CA ARG A 104 2.20 11.95 -3.54
C ARG A 104 2.30 12.50 -2.12
N THR A 105 2.29 11.63 -1.11
CA THR A 105 2.55 12.00 0.28
C THR A 105 4.01 12.41 0.46
N ALA A 106 4.96 11.60 -0.03
CA ALA A 106 6.39 11.91 0.11
C ALA A 106 6.80 13.20 -0.63
N ALA A 107 6.07 13.60 -1.68
CA ALA A 107 6.33 14.83 -2.44
C ALA A 107 6.11 16.11 -1.63
N GLU A 108 5.43 16.05 -0.47
CA GLU A 108 5.40 17.16 0.49
C GLU A 108 6.80 17.53 0.99
N TRP A 109 7.74 16.58 0.96
CA TRP A 109 9.15 16.78 1.28
C TRP A 109 10.04 16.46 0.05
N PRO A 110 10.18 17.39 -0.92
CA PRO A 110 10.86 17.11 -2.19
C PRO A 110 12.29 16.57 -2.03
N ALA A 111 13.06 17.12 -1.09
CA ALA A 111 14.43 16.65 -0.83
C ALA A 111 14.48 15.21 -0.30
N TYR A 112 13.47 14.81 0.48
CA TYR A 112 13.31 13.42 0.92
C TYR A 112 12.89 12.52 -0.25
N LEU A 113 11.87 12.92 -1.02
CA LEU A 113 11.40 12.14 -2.16
C LEU A 113 12.50 11.93 -3.20
N GLU A 114 13.31 12.94 -3.51
CA GLU A 114 14.44 12.81 -4.42
C GLU A 114 15.44 11.76 -3.93
N ALA A 115 15.82 11.83 -2.65
CA ALA A 115 16.76 10.90 -2.04
C ALA A 115 16.21 9.47 -2.00
N ALA A 116 14.95 9.33 -1.58
CA ALA A 116 14.22 8.07 -1.51
C ALA A 116 14.03 7.43 -2.89
N TRP A 117 13.61 8.21 -3.88
CA TRP A 117 13.39 7.73 -5.25
C TRP A 117 14.69 7.30 -5.92
N GLY A 118 15.79 8.00 -5.62
CA GLY A 118 17.15 7.62 -6.03
C GLY A 118 17.46 6.14 -5.79
N GLU A 119 16.97 5.59 -4.68
CA GLU A 119 17.12 4.18 -4.32
C GLU A 119 15.93 3.31 -4.80
N LEU A 120 14.70 3.76 -4.55
CA LEU A 120 13.49 2.98 -4.85
C LEU A 120 13.29 2.69 -6.34
N GLN A 121 13.73 3.58 -7.24
CA GLN A 121 13.58 3.37 -8.69
C GLN A 121 14.28 2.08 -9.18
N HIS A 122 15.25 1.59 -8.43
CA HIS A 122 15.99 0.37 -8.74
C HIS A 122 15.33 -0.90 -8.16
N PHE A 123 14.24 -0.78 -7.39
CA PHE A 123 13.52 -1.91 -6.78
C PHE A 123 13.16 -3.04 -7.75
N PRO A 124 12.67 -2.75 -8.97
CA PRO A 124 12.42 -3.77 -9.97
C PRO A 124 13.67 -4.60 -10.33
N ALA A 125 14.89 -4.10 -10.13
CA ALA A 125 16.11 -4.85 -10.37
C ALA A 125 16.47 -5.83 -9.25
N TYR A 126 16.00 -5.65 -8.00
CA TYR A 126 16.35 -6.48 -6.84
C TYR A 126 15.48 -7.75 -6.69
N PRO A 127 16.00 -8.96 -6.98
CA PRO A 127 15.19 -10.18 -6.96
C PRO A 127 14.55 -10.51 -5.60
N PRO A 128 15.20 -10.31 -4.43
CA PRO A 128 14.57 -10.56 -3.15
C PRO A 128 13.30 -9.73 -2.90
N LEU A 129 13.30 -8.45 -3.31
CA LEU A 129 12.15 -7.56 -3.11
C LEU A 129 10.99 -7.94 -4.02
N ARG A 130 11.26 -8.23 -5.30
CA ARG A 130 10.24 -8.75 -6.22
C ARG A 130 9.59 -10.02 -5.70
N ARG A 131 10.38 -10.95 -5.16
CA ARG A 131 9.86 -12.19 -4.57
C ARG A 131 8.96 -11.92 -3.37
N ARG A 132 9.31 -10.94 -2.51
CA ARG A 132 8.50 -10.56 -1.35
C ARG A 132 7.20 -9.87 -1.74
N ALA A 133 7.24 -8.92 -2.69
CA ALA A 133 6.02 -8.29 -3.23
C ALA A 133 5.08 -9.35 -3.83
N ARG A 134 5.62 -10.27 -4.63
CA ARG A 134 4.84 -11.39 -5.18
C ARG A 134 4.31 -12.33 -4.10
N ALA A 135 5.06 -12.58 -3.04
CA ALA A 135 4.59 -13.38 -1.91
C ALA A 135 3.44 -12.68 -1.18
N LEU A 136 3.51 -11.35 -0.97
CA LEU A 136 2.41 -10.57 -0.39
C LEU A 136 1.14 -10.63 -1.25
N TYR A 137 1.29 -10.54 -2.57
CA TYR A 137 0.17 -10.72 -3.50
C TYR A 137 -0.57 -12.05 -3.28
N TYR A 138 0.15 -13.18 -3.29
CA TYR A 138 -0.49 -14.48 -3.10
C TYR A 138 -0.98 -14.69 -1.67
N TYR A 139 -0.24 -14.17 -0.69
CA TYR A 139 -0.65 -14.20 0.70
C TYR A 139 -1.99 -13.48 0.88
N ALA A 140 -2.15 -12.27 0.34
CA ALA A 140 -3.40 -11.52 0.41
C ALA A 140 -4.56 -12.28 -0.23
N ARG A 141 -4.36 -12.86 -1.43
CA ARG A 141 -5.37 -13.69 -2.10
C ARG A 141 -5.78 -14.91 -1.27
N SER A 142 -4.81 -15.67 -0.76
CA SER A 142 -5.10 -16.82 0.10
C SER A 142 -5.74 -16.44 1.44
N SER A 143 -5.45 -15.25 1.96
CA SER A 143 -5.97 -14.75 3.22
C SER A 143 -7.38 -14.15 3.10
N ALA A 144 -7.87 -13.89 1.89
CA ALA A 144 -9.22 -13.36 1.67
C ALA A 144 -10.34 -14.24 2.25
N ARG A 145 -10.12 -15.56 2.34
CA ARG A 145 -11.07 -16.48 3.01
C ARG A 145 -11.31 -16.17 4.48
N PHE A 146 -10.36 -15.51 5.15
CA PHE A 146 -10.44 -15.13 6.56
C PHE A 146 -11.11 -13.77 6.79
N LEU A 147 -11.70 -13.16 5.77
CA LEU A 147 -12.60 -12.03 6.02
C LEU A 147 -13.76 -12.47 6.92
N ALA A 148 -14.12 -11.60 7.86
CA ALA A 148 -15.17 -11.87 8.84
C ALA A 148 -16.55 -12.04 8.17
N GLN A 149 -16.83 -11.20 7.19
CA GLN A 149 -18.06 -11.24 6.40
C GLN A 149 -17.74 -11.72 4.99
N PRO A 150 -18.55 -12.62 4.42
CA PRO A 150 -18.36 -13.07 3.06
C PRO A 150 -18.68 -11.97 2.04
N LEU A 151 -17.95 -11.96 0.93
CA LEU A 151 -18.23 -11.19 -0.27
C LEU A 151 -18.78 -12.10 -1.36
N GLU A 152 -19.86 -11.64 -2.00
CA GLU A 152 -20.52 -12.25 -3.15
C GLU A 152 -20.54 -11.20 -4.25
N ALA A 153 -19.55 -11.25 -5.14
CA ALA A 153 -19.32 -10.23 -6.16
C ALA A 153 -19.06 -10.82 -7.55
N ASN A 154 -19.46 -12.08 -7.78
CA ASN A 154 -19.36 -12.67 -9.11
C ASN A 154 -20.31 -11.95 -10.09
N ALA A 155 -20.07 -12.12 -11.38
CA ALA A 155 -20.82 -11.41 -12.42
C ALA A 155 -22.33 -11.67 -12.34
N GLU A 156 -22.75 -12.90 -12.02
CA GLU A 156 -24.16 -13.26 -11.87
C GLU A 156 -24.82 -12.53 -10.70
N THR A 157 -24.18 -12.52 -9.53
CA THR A 157 -24.68 -11.85 -8.31
C THR A 157 -24.79 -10.35 -8.52
N LEU A 158 -23.78 -9.74 -9.14
CA LEU A 158 -23.79 -8.30 -9.43
C LEU A 158 -24.86 -7.95 -10.48
N ALA A 159 -25.00 -8.76 -11.53
CA ALA A 159 -26.03 -8.57 -12.55
C ALA A 159 -27.45 -8.71 -11.97
N ALA A 160 -27.68 -9.69 -11.09
CA ALA A 160 -28.94 -9.87 -10.37
C ALA A 160 -29.29 -8.67 -9.47
N ARG A 161 -28.27 -7.92 -9.02
CA ARG A 161 -28.41 -6.66 -8.27
C ARG A 161 -28.49 -5.42 -9.17
N GLY A 162 -28.55 -5.60 -10.49
CA GLY A 162 -28.72 -4.52 -11.47
C GLY A 162 -27.45 -3.80 -11.88
N VAL A 163 -26.26 -4.35 -11.59
CA VAL A 163 -25.00 -3.76 -12.05
C VAL A 163 -24.81 -4.08 -13.55
N PRO A 164 -24.58 -3.07 -14.41
CA PRO A 164 -24.33 -3.29 -15.83
C PRO A 164 -23.07 -4.13 -16.08
N ALA A 165 -23.11 -4.99 -17.11
CA ALA A 165 -21.98 -5.87 -17.46
C ALA A 165 -20.67 -5.10 -17.73
N GLU A 166 -20.76 -3.93 -18.36
CA GLU A 166 -19.63 -3.03 -18.60
C GLU A 166 -19.00 -2.50 -17.31
N ALA A 167 -19.80 -2.18 -16.30
CA ALA A 167 -19.31 -1.73 -15.00
C ALA A 167 -18.65 -2.87 -14.21
N ILE A 168 -19.19 -4.09 -14.32
CA ILE A 168 -18.58 -5.31 -13.73
C ILE A 168 -17.22 -5.56 -14.37
N ALA A 169 -17.14 -5.54 -15.71
CA ALA A 169 -15.90 -5.75 -16.44
C ALA A 169 -14.84 -4.69 -16.11
N LEU A 170 -15.25 -3.42 -16.03
CA LEU A 170 -14.36 -2.32 -15.63
C LEU A 170 -13.85 -2.51 -14.19
N ALA A 171 -14.74 -2.79 -13.23
CA ALA A 171 -14.34 -2.99 -11.84
C ALA A 171 -13.37 -4.17 -11.68
N ARG A 172 -13.61 -5.26 -12.42
CA ARG A 172 -12.70 -6.41 -12.44
C ARG A 172 -11.32 -6.03 -12.97
N ALA A 173 -11.25 -5.37 -14.13
CA ALA A 173 -9.98 -4.94 -14.72
C ALA A 173 -9.22 -4.00 -13.78
N THR A 174 -9.90 -3.00 -13.21
CA THR A 174 -9.29 -2.06 -12.24
C THR A 174 -8.69 -2.80 -11.04
N VAL A 175 -9.39 -3.78 -10.48
CA VAL A 175 -8.88 -4.55 -9.32
C VAL A 175 -7.71 -5.44 -9.73
N GLU A 176 -7.79 -6.13 -10.87
CA GLU A 176 -6.73 -7.00 -11.38
C GLU A 176 -5.44 -6.22 -11.66
N ASP A 177 -5.55 -5.02 -12.24
CA ASP A 177 -4.43 -4.13 -12.55
C ASP A 177 -3.82 -3.51 -11.28
N ALA A 178 -4.65 -3.12 -10.31
CA ALA A 178 -4.18 -2.49 -9.08
C ALA A 178 -3.46 -3.47 -8.13
N LEU A 179 -3.86 -4.74 -8.09
CA LEU A 179 -3.44 -5.68 -7.05
C LEU A 179 -1.92 -5.93 -6.97
N PRO A 180 -1.19 -6.17 -8.10
CA PRO A 180 0.26 -6.29 -8.07
C PRO A 180 0.96 -5.00 -7.62
N MET A 181 0.41 -3.85 -7.99
CA MET A 181 0.97 -2.55 -7.63
C MET A 181 0.81 -2.26 -6.15
N LEU A 182 -0.36 -2.57 -5.56
CA LEU A 182 -0.59 -2.46 -4.11
C LEU A 182 0.44 -3.29 -3.31
N ALA A 183 0.70 -4.52 -3.74
CA ALA A 183 1.70 -5.37 -3.08
C ALA A 183 3.13 -4.79 -3.20
N THR A 184 3.43 -4.12 -4.32
CA THR A 184 4.69 -3.41 -4.54
C THR A 184 4.78 -2.17 -3.65
N MET A 185 3.69 -1.40 -3.52
CA MET A 185 3.64 -0.20 -2.66
C MET A 185 3.82 -0.53 -1.18
N VAL A 186 3.27 -1.64 -0.69
CA VAL A 186 3.55 -2.13 0.68
C VAL A 186 5.07 -2.33 0.88
N MET A 187 5.76 -2.91 -0.10
CA MET A 187 7.21 -3.12 -0.03
C MET A 187 7.99 -1.81 -0.11
N HIS A 188 7.57 -0.87 -0.94
CA HIS A 188 8.20 0.45 -1.06
C HIS A 188 8.03 1.22 0.26
N CYS A 189 6.83 1.24 0.84
CA CYS A 189 6.56 1.89 2.12
C CYS A 189 7.40 1.28 3.25
N ALA A 190 7.53 -0.06 3.31
CA ALA A 190 8.38 -0.74 4.28
C ALA A 190 9.86 -0.36 4.12
N ALA A 191 10.35 -0.23 2.89
CA ALA A 191 11.71 0.20 2.64
C ALA A 191 11.98 1.65 3.05
N LEU A 192 11.03 2.55 2.79
CA LEU A 192 11.12 3.94 3.22
C LEU A 192 11.17 4.07 4.75
N ARG A 193 10.36 3.30 5.47
CA ARG A 193 10.42 3.24 6.95
C ARG A 193 11.74 2.70 7.45
N ALA A 194 12.24 1.63 6.82
CA ALA A 194 13.55 1.06 7.16
C ALA A 194 14.69 2.07 6.95
N ALA A 195 14.64 2.86 5.88
CA ALA A 195 15.62 3.93 5.62
C ALA A 195 15.59 5.04 6.69
N LEU A 196 14.46 5.24 7.37
CA LEU A 196 14.33 6.17 8.49
C LEU A 196 14.69 5.52 9.85
N GLY A 197 15.22 4.29 9.84
CA GLY A 197 15.67 3.60 11.05
C GLY A 197 14.59 2.78 11.76
N VAL A 198 13.41 2.62 11.16
CA VAL A 198 12.34 1.79 11.72
C VAL A 198 12.46 0.36 11.23
N ALA A 199 12.96 -0.51 12.10
CA ALA A 199 13.06 -1.95 11.84
C ALA A 199 11.92 -2.77 12.46
N ASP A 200 11.11 -2.16 13.32
CA ASP A 200 10.03 -2.84 14.03
C ASP A 200 8.84 -3.15 13.12
N HIS A 201 8.25 -4.33 13.30
CA HIS A 201 7.06 -4.75 12.58
C HIS A 201 5.82 -4.03 13.13
N GLU A 202 5.00 -3.47 12.23
CA GLU A 202 3.72 -2.84 12.59
C GLU A 202 2.60 -3.84 12.88
N VAL A 203 2.74 -5.09 12.45
CA VAL A 203 1.67 -6.09 12.58
C VAL A 203 1.66 -6.68 13.99
N VAL A 204 0.49 -6.57 14.61
CA VAL A 204 0.04 -7.05 15.92
C VAL A 204 0.81 -8.27 16.44
N ARG A 205 1.45 -8.12 17.61
CA ARG A 205 1.88 -9.28 18.40
C ARG A 205 0.63 -10.08 18.79
N PRO A 206 0.57 -11.39 18.54
CA PRO A 206 -0.54 -12.19 19.05
C PRO A 206 -0.62 -11.99 20.57
N ALA A 207 -1.83 -11.72 21.04
CA ALA A 207 -2.14 -11.71 22.47
C ALA A 207 -1.89 -13.08 23.08
#